data_AF-A0A931QXT1-F1
#
_entry.id   AF-A0A931QXT1-F1
#
_cell.length_a   1.000
_cell.length_b   1.000
_cell.length_c   1.000
_cell.angle_alpha   90.00
_cell.angle_beta   90.00
_cell.angle_gamma   90.00
#
_symmetry.space_group_name_H-M   'P 1'
#
loop_
_entity.id
_entity.type
_entity.pdbx_description
1 polymer ?
#
loop_
_entity_poly.entity_id
_entity_poly.type
_entity_poly.pdbx_seq_one_letter_code
_entity_poly.pdbx_strand_id
1 'polypeptide(L)'
;PWIFRQMSEYFLTGLYGEPTEEDRYQLIRTYYRMLVEEETPGGLGKMKQFASWFTHGIRNGAELRRGVQSARDVQEVLDRVDAFFQPQAPASGSANQAMAL
;
A
#
# COMPACT_ATOMS: atom_id res chain seq x y z
N PRO A 1 9.69 5.15 -6.95
CA PRO A 1 9.02 6.38 -7.45
C PRO A 1 8.70 6.24 -8.95
N TRP A 2 7.49 6.60 -9.39
CA TRP A 2 7.00 6.37 -10.77
C TRP A 2 7.53 7.36 -11.79
N ILE A 3 8.14 8.46 -11.33
CA ILE A 3 8.55 9.57 -12.18
C ILE A 3 9.43 9.13 -13.35
N PHE A 4 10.32 8.15 -13.16
CA PHE A 4 11.17 7.65 -14.26
C PHE A 4 10.36 6.90 -15.33
N ARG A 5 9.41 6.05 -14.91
CA ARG A 5 8.48 5.38 -15.83
C ARG A 5 7.62 6.40 -16.57
N GLN A 6 7.03 7.35 -15.85
CA GLN A 6 6.16 8.38 -16.42
C GLN A 6 6.90 9.32 -17.37
N MET A 7 8.14 9.72 -17.02
CA MET A 7 9.00 10.48 -17.93
C MET A 7 9.25 9.69 -19.22
N SER A 8 9.59 8.41 -19.12
CA SER A 8 9.83 7.57 -20.29
C SER A 8 8.58 7.40 -21.16
N GLU A 9 7.41 7.17 -20.55
CA GLU A 9 6.12 7.05 -21.27
C GLU A 9 5.79 8.35 -22.00
N TYR A 10 5.98 9.48 -21.33
CA TYR A 10 5.69 10.79 -21.88
C TYR A 10 6.61 11.13 -23.06
N PHE A 11 7.91 10.83 -22.98
CA PHE A 11 8.83 11.04 -24.10
C PHE A 11 8.51 10.18 -25.33
N LEU A 12 7.91 9.01 -25.14
CA LEU A 12 7.59 8.09 -26.23
C LEU A 12 6.22 8.36 -26.86
N THR A 13 5.23 8.75 -26.05
CA THR A 13 3.81 8.77 -26.47
C THR A 13 3.12 10.12 -26.29
N GLY A 14 3.75 11.06 -25.58
CA GLY A 14 3.14 12.32 -25.16
C GLY A 14 2.12 12.18 -24.02
N LEU A 15 1.93 10.98 -23.49
CA LEU A 15 0.99 10.65 -22.42
C LEU A 15 1.71 9.85 -21.32
N TYR A 16 1.17 9.86 -20.10
CA TYR A 16 1.61 8.99 -19.02
C TYR A 16 0.42 8.51 -18.20
N GLY A 17 0.56 7.34 -17.58
CA GLY A 17 -0.45 6.78 -16.69
C GLY A 17 -0.25 7.19 -15.23
N GLU A 18 -1.34 7.18 -14.47
CA GLU A 18 -1.29 7.18 -13.00
C GLU A 18 -0.95 5.77 -12.48
N PRO A 19 -0.16 5.65 -11.40
CA PRO A 19 0.16 4.35 -10.82
C PRO A 19 -1.08 3.71 -10.17
N THR A 20 -1.25 2.41 -10.45
CA THR A 20 -2.32 1.58 -9.91
C THR A 20 -2.15 1.33 -8.40
N GLU A 21 -3.18 0.78 -7.73
CA GLU A 21 -3.02 0.33 -6.34
C GLU A 21 -1.97 -0.79 -6.23
N GLU A 22 -1.85 -1.66 -7.23
CA GLU A 22 -0.83 -2.70 -7.30
C GLU A 22 0.59 -2.12 -7.45
N ASP A 23 0.78 -1.12 -8.32
CA ASP A 23 2.07 -0.41 -8.43
C ASP A 23 2.47 0.17 -7.07
N ARG A 24 1.50 0.72 -6.34
CA ARG A 24 1.71 1.31 -5.02
C ARG A 24 2.09 0.27 -3.97
N TYR A 25 1.37 -0.84 -3.94
CA TYR A 25 1.71 -1.98 -3.10
C TYR A 25 3.14 -2.46 -3.34
N GLN A 26 3.50 -2.71 -4.61
CA GLN A 26 4.84 -3.19 -4.95
C GLN A 26 5.93 -2.19 -4.58
N LEU A 27 5.71 -0.88 -4.76
CA LEU A 27 6.67 0.13 -4.34
C LEU A 27 6.91 0.09 -2.83
N ILE A 28 5.84 0.08 -2.03
CA ILE A 28 5.92 0.07 -0.56
C ILE A 28 6.65 -1.20 -0.10
N ARG A 29 6.22 -2.35 -0.61
CA ARG A 29 6.76 -3.66 -0.23
C ARG A 29 8.22 -3.82 -0.62
N THR A 30 8.60 -3.35 -1.81
CA THR A 30 10.01 -3.38 -2.27
C THR A 30 10.88 -2.50 -1.40
N TYR A 31 10.43 -1.27 -1.11
CA TYR A 31 11.17 -0.36 -0.24
C TYR A 31 11.35 -0.91 1.17
N TYR A 32 10.30 -1.47 1.78
CA TYR A 32 10.38 -2.03 3.12
C TYR A 32 11.22 -3.30 3.19
N ARG A 33 11.15 -4.16 2.17
CA ARG A 33 12.02 -5.35 2.06
C ARG A 33 13.49 -4.96 1.98
N MET A 34 13.83 -3.96 1.17
CA MET A 34 15.20 -3.44 1.08
C MET A 34 15.71 -2.95 2.45
N LEU A 35 14.88 -2.26 3.24
CA LEU A 35 15.27 -1.86 4.60
C LEU A 35 15.57 -3.05 5.53
N VAL A 36 14.85 -4.17 5.35
CA VAL A 36 15.06 -5.42 6.11
C VAL A 36 16.33 -6.12 5.66
N GLU A 37 16.48 -6.33 4.35
CA GLU A 37 17.62 -7.04 3.75
C GLU A 37 18.94 -6.34 4.02
N GLU A 38 18.95 -5.00 4.05
CA GLU A 38 20.14 -4.20 4.37
C GLU A 38 20.36 -4.00 5.88
N GLU A 39 19.54 -4.63 6.75
CA GLU A 39 19.58 -4.46 8.20
C GLU A 39 19.65 -2.98 8.62
N THR A 40 18.89 -2.12 7.93
CA THR A 40 19.06 -0.67 8.04
C THR A 40 18.85 -0.23 9.51
N PRO A 41 19.83 0.47 10.13
CA PRO A 41 19.67 0.99 11.47
C PRO A 41 18.42 1.87 11.58
N GLY A 42 17.56 1.53 12.54
CA GLY A 42 16.28 2.22 12.71
C GLY A 42 15.26 1.97 11.60
N GLY A 43 15.33 0.83 10.91
CA GLY A 43 14.43 0.46 9.81
C GLY A 43 12.95 0.68 10.12
N LEU A 44 12.46 0.26 11.29
CA LEU A 44 11.09 0.52 11.73
C LEU A 44 10.74 2.02 11.78
N GLY A 45 11.65 2.85 12.29
CA GLY A 45 11.46 4.30 12.35
C GLY A 45 11.36 4.91 10.95
N LYS A 46 12.21 4.47 10.03
CA LYS A 46 12.15 4.89 8.62
C LYS A 46 10.83 4.47 7.95
N MET A 47 10.38 3.23 8.16
CA MET A 47 9.09 2.77 7.64
C MET A 47 7.94 3.67 8.08
N LYS A 48 7.89 4.01 9.38
CA LYS A 48 6.90 4.92 9.96
C LYS A 48 7.01 6.35 9.43
N GLN A 49 8.22 6.85 9.22
CA GLN A 49 8.47 8.18 8.66
C GLN A 49 7.88 8.31 7.25
N PHE A 50 8.04 7.30 6.40
CA PHE A 50 7.58 7.35 5.02
C PHE A 50 6.12 6.93 4.82
N ALA A 51 5.47 6.36 5.84
CA ALA A 51 4.08 5.89 5.78
C ALA A 51 3.11 6.99 5.29
N SER A 52 3.29 8.25 5.71
CA SER A 52 2.43 9.36 5.29
C SER A 52 2.49 9.65 3.79
N TRP A 53 3.64 9.44 3.14
CA TRP A 53 3.77 9.65 1.69
C TRP A 53 3.17 8.50 0.91
N PHE A 54 3.41 7.26 1.35
CA PHE A 54 2.88 6.08 0.67
C PHE A 54 1.37 5.95 0.75
N THR A 55 0.76 6.42 1.84
CA THR A 55 -0.69 6.31 2.05
C THR A 55 -1.50 7.44 1.40
N HIS A 56 -0.85 8.45 0.81
CA HIS A 56 -1.53 9.55 0.16
C HIS A 56 -2.23 9.11 -1.13
N GLY A 57 -3.51 9.45 -1.28
CA GLY A 57 -4.33 9.10 -2.44
C GLY A 57 -4.75 7.62 -2.51
N ILE A 58 -4.40 6.80 -1.51
CA ILE A 58 -4.86 5.41 -1.41
C ILE A 58 -6.22 5.37 -0.71
N ARG A 59 -7.18 4.62 -1.27
CA ARG A 59 -8.48 4.39 -0.62
C ARG A 59 -8.26 3.74 0.75
N ASN A 60 -8.85 4.28 1.81
CA ASN A 60 -8.60 3.86 3.20
C ASN A 60 -7.13 4.03 3.67
N GLY A 61 -6.33 4.86 3.01
CA GLY A 61 -4.92 5.09 3.36
C GLY A 61 -4.70 5.61 4.79
N ALA A 62 -5.68 6.30 5.38
CA ALA A 62 -5.61 6.71 6.78
C ALA A 62 -5.57 5.50 7.75
N GLU A 63 -6.26 4.41 7.43
CA GLU A 63 -6.23 3.17 8.21
C GLU A 63 -4.88 2.47 8.08
N LEU A 64 -4.38 2.31 6.85
CA LEU A 64 -3.04 1.77 6.61
C LEU A 64 -1.99 2.55 7.40
N ARG A 65 -2.03 3.89 7.34
CA ARG A 65 -1.09 4.75 8.07
C ARG A 65 -1.15 4.54 9.58
N ARG A 66 -2.36 4.44 10.16
CA ARG A 66 -2.51 4.13 11.60
C ARG A 66 -1.92 2.75 11.94
N GLY A 67 -2.20 1.75 11.10
CA GLY A 67 -1.64 0.41 11.24
C GLY A 67 -0.11 0.42 11.27
N VAL A 68 0.53 1.07 10.30
CA VAL A 68 1.99 1.20 10.25
C VAL A 68 2.54 1.97 11.46
N GLN A 69 1.91 3.08 11.85
CA GLN A 69 2.38 3.87 12.99
C GLN A 69 2.34 3.10 14.32
N SER A 70 1.31 2.26 14.50
CA SER A 70 1.12 1.44 15.70
C SER A 70 1.97 0.17 15.75
N ALA A 71 2.70 -0.17 14.67
CA ALA A 71 3.53 -1.38 14.62
C ALA A 71 4.69 -1.35 15.61
N ARG A 72 4.97 -2.50 16.20
CA ARG A 72 5.98 -2.73 17.25
C ARG A 72 7.29 -3.20 16.65
N ASP A 73 7.21 -3.91 15.53
CA ASP A 73 8.36 -4.40 14.79
C ASP A 73 8.13 -4.29 13.28
N VAL A 74 9.17 -4.62 12.52
CA VAL A 74 9.18 -4.52 11.06
C VAL A 74 8.26 -5.56 10.42
N GLN A 75 8.18 -6.76 10.98
CA GLN A 75 7.34 -7.83 10.42
C GLN A 75 5.86 -7.42 10.48
N GLU A 76 5.43 -6.84 11.59
CA GLU A 76 4.07 -6.35 11.76
C GLU A 76 3.72 -5.22 10.77
N VAL A 77 4.70 -4.40 10.36
CA VAL A 77 4.50 -3.42 9.27
C VAL A 77 4.25 -4.12 7.95
N LEU A 78 5.08 -5.11 7.60
CA LEU A 78 4.96 -5.86 6.34
C LEU A 78 3.63 -6.60 6.26
N ASP A 79 3.23 -7.30 7.33
CA ASP A 79 1.99 -8.06 7.38
C ASP A 79 0.76 -7.14 7.20
N ARG A 80 0.79 -5.95 7.80
CA ARG A 80 -0.28 -4.95 7.65
C ARG A 80 -0.37 -4.37 6.25
N VAL A 81 0.77 -4.13 5.60
CA VAL A 81 0.81 -3.68 4.20
C VAL A 81 0.25 -4.77 3.31
N ASP A 82 0.74 -6.01 3.44
CA ASP A 82 0.28 -7.15 2.64
C ASP A 82 -1.24 -7.36 2.83
N ALA A 83 -1.74 -7.36 4.07
CA ALA A 83 -3.17 -7.52 4.37
C ALA A 83 -4.04 -6.38 3.80
N PHE A 84 -3.54 -5.15 3.78
CA PHE A 84 -4.29 -4.00 3.28
C PHE A 84 -4.54 -4.06 1.76
N PHE A 85 -3.57 -4.56 1.00
CA PHE A 85 -3.66 -4.67 -0.46
C PHE A 85 -4.21 -6.02 -0.93
N GLN A 86 -4.45 -6.98 -0.03
CA GLN A 86 -5.11 -8.22 -0.40
C GLN A 86 -6.54 -7.96 -0.94
N PRO A 87 -6.96 -8.66 -2.01
CA PRO A 87 -8.33 -8.57 -2.49
C PRO A 87 -9.31 -8.94 -1.38
N GLN A 88 -10.17 -8.00 -0.99
CA GLN A 88 -11.26 -8.31 -0.08
C GLN A 88 -12.24 -9.22 -0.83
N ALA A 89 -12.50 -10.40 -0.26
CA ALA A 89 -13.57 -11.26 -0.78
C ALA A 89 -14.86 -10.45 -0.86
N PRO A 90 -15.67 -10.60 -1.94
CA PRO A 90 -16.93 -9.88 -2.03
C PRO A 90 -17.74 -10.18 -0.78
N ALA A 91 -18.17 -9.12 -0.09
CA ALA A 91 -19.04 -9.24 1.08
C ALA A 91 -20.22 -10.11 0.67
N SER A 92 -20.34 -11.30 1.27
CA SER A 92 -21.46 -12.18 1.07
C SER A 92 -22.70 -11.42 1.51
N GLY A 93 -23.43 -10.87 0.55
CA GLY A 93 -24.66 -10.14 0.79
C GLY A 93 -25.58 -11.05 1.59
N SER A 94 -25.93 -10.61 2.80
CA SER A 94 -26.99 -11.23 3.58
C SER A 94 -28.24 -11.23 2.72
N ALA A 95 -28.65 -12.43 2.28
CA ALA A 95 -29.95 -12.64 1.69
C ALA A 95 -30.99 -12.23 2.74
N ASN A 96 -31.50 -11.01 2.61
CA ASN A 96 -32.62 -10.54 3.39
C ASN A 96 -33.79 -11.43 2.99
N GLN A 97 -34.17 -12.36 3.87
CA GLN A 97 -35.39 -13.15 3.73
C GLN A 97 -36.56 -12.16 3.67
N ALA A 98 -37.09 -11.96 2.47
CA ALA A 98 -38.36 -11.31 2.28
C ALA A 98 -39.45 -12.27 2.79
N MET A 99 -39.78 -12.12 4.06
CA MET A 99 -41.04 -12.56 4.62
C MET A 99 -42.10 -11.53 4.21
N ALA A 100 -42.90 -11.83 3.20
CA ALA A 100 -44.12 -11.10 2.89
C ALA A 100 -45.10 -11.97 2.08
N LEU A 101 -46.07 -12.52 2.84
CA LEU A 101 -47.44 -12.94 2.48
C LEU A 101 -47.64 -14.05 1.44
#